data_AF-A0A814PQA2-F1
#
_entry.id   AF-A0A814PQA2-F1
#
_cell.length_a   1.000
_cell.length_b   1.000
_cell.length_c   1.000
_cell.angle_alpha   90.00
_cell.angle_beta   90.00
_cell.angle_gamma   90.00
#
_symmetry.space_group_name_H-M   'P 1'
#
loop_
_entity.id
_entity.type
_entity.pdbx_description
1 polymer ?
#
loop_
_entity_poly.entity_id
_entity_poly.type
_entity_poly.pdbx_seq_one_letter_code
_entity_poly.pdbx_strand_id
1 'polypeptide(L)'
;MPKTVEIDPLDAREIQVLETAEDIQARRDQVLTHFQNFKDAAKYRREKLEDSREYQYFKRDADELEIWINEKLQICSQDGKALDEFGRQLLDNQHYSSDLIREKLDLLSKSRVLLLDKISEKRRMLQNTSNYFTFERDCDELKLWAKEKLKMALTKDYMDTLNINLKCQKHQQFLNELAAYQPKMDSVILN
;
A
#
# COMPACT_ATOMS: atom_id res chain seq x y z
N MET A 1 -7.87 9.43 6.23
CA MET A 1 -8.07 10.76 6.86
C MET A 1 -6.82 11.60 6.67
N PRO A 2 -6.93 12.86 6.26
CA PRO A 2 -5.77 13.73 6.05
C PRO A 2 -5.11 13.99 7.41
N LYS A 3 -3.81 13.70 7.53
CA LYS A 3 -3.01 14.06 8.70
C LYS A 3 -3.03 15.58 8.81
N THR A 4 -3.71 16.10 9.82
CA THR A 4 -3.54 17.47 10.28
C THR A 4 -2.07 17.61 10.62
N VAL A 5 -1.33 18.37 9.81
CA VAL A 5 -0.03 18.88 10.24
C VAL A 5 -0.38 19.74 11.45
N GLU A 6 -0.04 19.29 12.66
CA GLU A 6 -0.07 20.14 13.84
C GLU A 6 0.86 21.31 13.52
N ILE A 7 0.27 22.43 13.11
CA ILE A 7 0.94 23.71 13.07
C ILE A 7 1.10 24.04 14.55
N ASP A 8 2.32 23.82 15.04
CA ASP A 8 2.76 24.27 16.36
C ASP A 8 2.21 25.71 16.54
N PRO A 9 1.32 25.96 17.55
CA PRO A 9 0.72 27.26 17.71
C PRO A 9 1.86 28.24 17.80
N LEU A 10 1.85 29.27 16.96
CA LEU A 10 2.83 30.35 16.94
C LEU A 10 3.21 30.68 18.38
N ASP A 11 4.33 30.12 18.80
CA ASP A 11 4.99 30.43 20.04
C ASP A 11 5.13 31.94 19.98
N ALA A 12 4.46 32.63 20.90
CA ALA A 12 4.52 34.08 21.02
C ALA A 12 5.93 34.40 21.50
N ARG A 13 6.90 34.20 20.60
CA ARG A 13 8.31 34.39 20.87
C ARG A 13 8.46 35.85 21.20
N GLU A 14 8.90 36.10 22.43
CA GLU A 14 9.42 37.40 22.86
C GLU A 14 10.14 38.04 21.69
N ILE A 15 9.72 39.26 21.32
CA ILE A 15 10.38 40.02 20.25
C ILE A 15 11.80 40.30 20.75
N GLN A 16 12.74 39.45 20.36
CA GLN A 16 14.13 39.58 20.73
C GLN A 16 14.66 40.86 20.08
N VAL A 17 15.03 41.84 20.91
CA VAL A 17 15.61 43.10 20.44
C VAL A 17 16.98 42.77 19.84
N LEU A 18 17.13 43.01 18.53
CA LEU A 18 18.38 42.75 17.83
C LEU A 18 19.30 43.96 18.04
N GLU A 19 20.25 43.85 18.97
CA GLU A 19 21.12 44.97 19.38
C GLU A 19 22.44 45.00 18.60
N THR A 20 22.86 43.86 18.04
CA THR A 20 24.13 43.71 17.33
C THR A 20 23.98 43.22 15.89
N ALA A 21 25.01 43.44 15.08
CA ALA A 21 25.07 42.88 13.72
C ALA A 21 25.04 41.34 13.71
N GLU A 22 25.56 40.70 14.76
CA GLU A 22 25.53 39.25 14.94
C GLU A 22 24.10 38.74 15.19
N ASP A 23 23.29 39.45 15.99
CA ASP A 23 21.88 39.10 16.23
C ASP A 23 21.06 39.15 14.93
N ILE A 24 21.29 40.19 14.12
CA ILE A 24 20.64 40.34 12.81
C ILE A 24 21.06 39.20 11.87
N GLN A 25 22.34 38.83 11.87
CA GLN A 25 22.86 37.74 11.05
C GLN A 25 22.29 36.38 11.50
N ALA A 26 22.26 36.10 12.80
CA ALA A 26 21.65 34.89 13.35
C ALA A 26 20.16 34.79 13.01
N ARG A 27 19.42 35.91 13.10
CA ARG A 27 18.00 35.95 12.73
C ARG A 27 17.81 35.69 11.24
N ARG A 28 18.66 36.25 10.39
CA ARG A 28 18.67 36.00 8.94
C ARG A 28 18.91 34.52 8.64
N ASP A 29 19.91 33.91 9.28
CA ASP A 29 20.26 32.50 9.05
C ASP A 29 19.16 31.55 9.52
N GLN A 30 18.47 31.87 10.64
CA GLN A 30 17.26 31.15 11.05
C GLN A 30 16.17 31.22 9.99
N VAL A 31 15.86 32.42 9.49
CA VAL A 31 14.81 32.62 8.47
C VAL A 31 15.15 31.88 7.19
N LEU A 32 16.40 31.95 6.73
CA LEU A 32 16.87 31.23 5.54
C LEU A 32 16.76 29.71 5.73
N THR A 33 17.15 29.20 6.90
CA THR A 33 17.03 27.78 7.24
C THR A 33 15.57 27.33 7.26
N HIS A 34 14.67 28.12 7.87
CA HIS A 34 13.24 27.81 7.90
C HIS A 34 12.62 27.81 6.50
N PHE A 35 13.00 28.77 5.67
CA PHE A 35 12.54 28.84 4.29
C PHE A 35 13.05 27.67 3.45
N GLN A 36 14.28 27.23 3.68
CA GLN A 36 14.83 26.03 3.02
C GLN A 36 14.08 24.78 3.45
N ASN A 37 13.87 24.57 4.76
CA ASN A 37 13.09 23.45 5.28
C ASN A 37 11.65 23.43 4.71
N PHE A 38 11.02 24.60 4.58
CA PHE A 38 9.70 24.72 3.96
C PHE A 38 9.72 24.29 2.48
N LYS A 39 10.71 24.73 1.70
CA LYS A 39 10.86 24.31 0.30
C LYS A 39 11.03 22.80 0.18
N ASP A 40 11.87 22.21 1.04
CA ASP A 40 12.11 20.77 1.03
C ASP A 40 10.83 19.99 1.40
N ALA A 41 10.08 20.47 2.40
CA ALA A 41 8.78 19.89 2.77
C ALA A 41 7.74 20.01 1.64
N ALA A 42 7.69 21.15 0.95
CA ALA A 42 6.78 21.36 -0.19
C ALA A 42 7.13 20.45 -1.36
N LYS A 43 8.42 20.28 -1.66
CA LYS A 43 8.91 19.35 -2.70
C LYS A 43 8.54 17.90 -2.35
N TYR A 44 8.82 17.47 -1.12
CA TYR A 44 8.47 16.15 -0.63
C TYR A 44 6.96 15.88 -0.72
N ARG A 45 6.11 16.84 -0.35
CA ARG A 45 4.66 16.72 -0.48
C ARG A 45 4.24 16.52 -1.94
N ARG A 46 4.83 17.27 -2.89
CA ARG A 46 4.53 17.13 -4.31
C ARG A 46 4.87 15.72 -4.81
N GLU A 47 6.06 15.22 -4.48
CA GLU A 47 6.49 13.86 -4.81
C GLU A 47 5.49 12.82 -4.27
N LYS A 48 5.07 12.95 -3.00
CA LYS A 48 4.06 12.04 -2.42
C LYS A 48 2.67 12.12 -3.04
N LEU A 49 2.27 13.28 -3.55
CA LEU A 49 1.03 13.41 -4.29
C LEU A 49 1.12 12.77 -5.68
N GLU A 50 2.28 12.90 -6.34
CA GLU A 50 2.56 12.25 -7.62
C GLU A 50 2.57 10.72 -7.46
N ASP A 51 3.31 10.19 -6.48
CA ASP A 51 3.32 8.76 -6.10
C ASP A 51 1.89 8.24 -5.86
N SER A 52 1.10 8.96 -5.05
CA SER A 52 -0.27 8.56 -4.72
C SER A 52 -1.18 8.56 -5.95
N ARG A 53 -0.99 9.48 -6.90
CA ARG A 53 -1.78 9.54 -8.13
C ARG A 53 -1.43 8.36 -9.04
N GLU A 54 -0.14 8.07 -9.22
CA GLU A 54 0.32 6.93 -10.02
C GLU A 54 -0.21 5.60 -9.46
N TYR A 55 -0.20 5.44 -8.14
CA TYR A 55 -0.79 4.28 -7.48
C TYR A 55 -2.29 4.14 -7.77
N GLN A 56 -3.07 5.22 -7.72
CA GLN A 56 -4.50 5.16 -8.03
C GLN A 56 -4.77 4.74 -9.47
N TYR A 57 -3.97 5.20 -10.42
CA TYR A 57 -4.06 4.74 -11.80
C TYR A 57 -3.73 3.26 -11.92
N PHE A 58 -2.60 2.83 -11.36
CA PHE A 58 -2.22 1.42 -11.34
C PHE A 58 -3.32 0.53 -10.73
N LYS A 59 -3.89 0.94 -9.58
CA LYS A 59 -4.95 0.19 -8.91
C LYS A 59 -6.18 0.04 -9.80
N ARG A 60 -6.65 1.14 -10.39
CA ARG A 60 -7.79 1.10 -11.32
C ARG A 60 -7.52 0.16 -12.50
N ASP A 61 -6.35 0.31 -13.12
CA ASP A 61 -5.96 -0.50 -14.28
C ASP A 61 -5.84 -2.00 -13.90
N ALA A 62 -5.38 -2.30 -12.68
CA ALA A 62 -5.34 -3.65 -12.13
C ALA A 62 -6.75 -4.22 -11.89
N ASP A 63 -7.67 -3.44 -11.32
CA ASP A 63 -9.07 -3.83 -11.09
C ASP A 63 -9.77 -4.12 -12.44
N GLU A 64 -9.57 -3.26 -13.44
CA GLU A 64 -10.08 -3.45 -14.81
C GLU A 64 -9.51 -4.73 -15.46
N LEU A 65 -8.20 -4.97 -15.28
CA LEU A 65 -7.56 -6.17 -15.79
C LEU A 65 -8.08 -7.44 -15.11
N GLU A 66 -8.38 -7.39 -13.81
CA GLU A 66 -8.96 -8.51 -13.08
C GLU A 66 -10.36 -8.86 -13.60
N ILE A 67 -11.21 -7.86 -13.85
CA ILE A 67 -12.52 -8.04 -14.48
C ILE A 67 -12.35 -8.71 -15.85
N TRP A 68 -11.46 -8.16 -16.69
CA TRP A 68 -11.20 -8.72 -18.02
C TRP A 68 -10.69 -10.17 -17.96
N ILE A 69 -9.80 -10.48 -17.02
CA ILE A 69 -9.31 -11.85 -16.80
C ILE A 69 -10.48 -12.79 -16.47
N ASN A 70 -11.37 -12.38 -15.57
CA ASN A 70 -12.50 -13.20 -15.15
C ASN A 70 -13.49 -13.44 -16.31
N GLU A 71 -13.75 -12.43 -17.14
CA GLU A 71 -14.53 -12.57 -18.37
C GLU A 71 -13.91 -13.58 -19.35
N LYS A 72 -12.60 -13.49 -19.60
CA LYS A 72 -11.91 -14.43 -20.51
C LYS A 72 -11.90 -15.85 -19.99
N LEU A 73 -11.76 -16.04 -18.68
CA LEU A 73 -11.86 -17.35 -18.04
C LEU A 73 -13.26 -17.95 -18.20
N GLN A 74 -14.30 -17.14 -18.06
CA GLN A 74 -15.68 -17.59 -18.25
C GLN A 74 -15.93 -18.06 -19.69
N ILE A 75 -15.50 -17.28 -20.69
CA ILE A 75 -15.59 -17.65 -22.12
C ILE A 75 -14.86 -18.97 -22.40
N CYS A 76 -13.66 -19.15 -21.83
CA CYS A 76 -12.90 -20.40 -22.00
C CYS A 76 -13.59 -21.61 -21.33
N SER A 77 -14.34 -21.38 -20.25
CA SER A 77 -14.97 -22.45 -19.46
C SER A 77 -16.35 -22.86 -19.99
N GLN A 78 -17.23 -21.90 -20.32
CA GLN A 78 -18.61 -22.19 -20.75
C GLN A 78 -18.71 -22.34 -22.27
N ASP A 79 -18.41 -21.28 -23.01
CA ASP A 79 -18.53 -21.28 -24.48
C ASP A 79 -17.53 -22.25 -25.11
N GLY A 80 -16.35 -22.35 -24.49
CA GLY A 80 -15.32 -23.26 -24.94
C GLY A 80 -15.72 -24.73 -24.85
N LYS A 81 -16.28 -25.15 -23.72
CA LYS A 81 -16.73 -26.54 -23.53
C LYS A 81 -17.88 -26.90 -24.46
N ALA A 82 -18.84 -25.99 -24.63
CA ALA A 82 -19.98 -26.20 -25.54
C ALA A 82 -19.51 -26.41 -26.99
N LEU A 83 -18.54 -25.62 -27.46
CA LEU A 83 -17.99 -25.76 -28.80
C LEU A 83 -17.19 -27.06 -28.99
N ASP A 84 -16.44 -27.48 -27.97
CA ASP A 84 -15.72 -28.76 -28.02
C ASP A 84 -16.67 -29.94 -28.08
N GLU A 85 -17.73 -29.90 -27.28
CA GLU A 85 -18.73 -30.96 -27.21
C GLU A 85 -19.53 -31.05 -28.51
N PHE A 86 -19.93 -29.92 -29.08
CA PHE A 86 -20.55 -29.88 -30.40
C PHE A 86 -19.62 -30.41 -31.50
N GLY A 87 -18.35 -30.00 -31.49
CA GLY A 87 -17.36 -30.52 -32.45
C GLY A 87 -17.15 -32.03 -32.32
N ARG A 88 -17.11 -32.57 -31.09
CA ARG A 88 -17.03 -34.02 -30.84
C ARG A 88 -18.29 -34.75 -31.34
N GLN A 89 -19.48 -34.21 -31.09
CA GLN A 89 -20.72 -34.79 -31.63
C GLN A 89 -20.72 -34.86 -33.15
N LEU A 90 -20.19 -33.85 -33.86
CA LEU A 90 -20.05 -33.90 -35.32
C LEU A 90 -19.08 -35.00 -35.77
N LEU A 91 -18.01 -35.23 -35.02
CA LEU A 91 -17.07 -36.33 -35.29
C LEU A 91 -17.71 -37.70 -35.04
N ASP A 92 -18.46 -37.85 -33.94
CA ASP A 92 -19.17 -39.09 -33.61
C ASP A 92 -20.22 -39.45 -34.66
N ASN A 93 -20.86 -38.42 -35.24
CA ASN A 93 -21.80 -38.56 -36.36
C ASN A 93 -21.13 -38.74 -37.73
N GLN A 94 -19.81 -38.95 -37.78
CA GLN A 94 -19.03 -39.14 -39.01
C GLN A 94 -19.26 -38.04 -40.05
N HIS A 95 -19.30 -36.78 -39.62
CA HIS A 95 -19.52 -35.65 -40.50
C HIS A 95 -18.49 -35.63 -41.65
N TYR A 96 -18.94 -35.31 -42.87
CA TYR A 96 -18.11 -35.41 -44.09
C TYR A 96 -16.80 -34.61 -44.02
N SER A 97 -16.75 -33.54 -43.20
CA SER A 97 -15.57 -32.71 -42.95
C SER A 97 -14.84 -33.04 -41.63
N SER A 98 -14.86 -34.29 -41.18
CA SER A 98 -14.28 -34.71 -39.88
C SER A 98 -12.82 -34.31 -39.69
N ASP A 99 -11.99 -34.38 -40.74
CA ASP A 99 -10.58 -34.00 -40.63
C ASP A 99 -10.39 -32.50 -40.36
N LEU A 100 -11.17 -31.65 -41.04
CA LEU A 100 -11.17 -30.21 -40.79
C LEU A 100 -11.70 -29.87 -39.38
N ILE A 101 -12.74 -30.57 -38.93
CA ILE A 101 -13.30 -30.39 -37.58
C ILE A 101 -12.24 -30.74 -36.53
N ARG A 102 -11.52 -31.86 -36.71
CA ARG A 102 -10.44 -32.28 -35.81
C ARG A 102 -9.30 -31.25 -35.75
N GLU A 103 -8.87 -30.73 -36.90
CA GLU A 103 -7.86 -29.68 -36.97
C GLU A 103 -8.31 -28.41 -36.21
N LYS A 104 -9.56 -27.98 -36.41
CA LYS A 104 -10.11 -26.80 -35.71
C LYS A 104 -10.17 -27.02 -34.19
N LEU A 105 -10.60 -28.18 -33.73
CA LEU A 105 -10.63 -28.52 -32.30
C LEU A 105 -9.22 -28.54 -31.68
N ASP A 106 -8.23 -29.08 -32.39
CA ASP A 106 -6.84 -29.10 -31.91
C ASP A 106 -6.26 -27.69 -31.79
N LEU A 107 -6.45 -26.84 -32.80
CA LEU A 107 -6.01 -25.44 -32.77
C LEU A 107 -6.68 -24.64 -31.64
N LEU A 108 -7.98 -24.86 -31.45
CA LEU A 108 -8.78 -24.23 -30.40
C LEU A 108 -8.28 -24.66 -29.00
N SER A 109 -8.03 -25.96 -28.82
CA SER A 109 -7.46 -26.52 -27.58
C SER A 109 -6.10 -25.89 -27.25
N LYS A 110 -5.17 -25.88 -28.22
CA LYS A 110 -3.85 -25.26 -28.07
C LYS A 110 -3.95 -23.77 -27.72
N SER A 111 -4.84 -23.05 -28.39
CA SER A 111 -5.05 -21.61 -28.15
C SER A 111 -5.58 -21.34 -26.74
N ARG A 112 -6.50 -22.18 -26.23
CA ARG A 112 -7.02 -22.06 -24.86
C ARG A 112 -5.96 -22.32 -23.81
N VAL A 113 -5.15 -23.36 -23.97
CA VAL A 113 -4.05 -23.66 -23.03
C VAL A 113 -3.11 -22.46 -22.93
N LEU A 114 -2.70 -21.89 -24.07
CA LEU A 114 -1.82 -20.72 -24.09
C LEU A 114 -2.46 -19.48 -23.44
N LEU A 115 -3.75 -19.25 -23.67
CA LEU A 115 -4.48 -18.13 -23.06
C LEU A 115 -4.59 -18.30 -21.54
N LEU A 116 -4.91 -19.50 -21.06
CA LEU A 116 -4.99 -19.81 -19.63
C LEU A 116 -3.64 -19.63 -18.94
N ASP A 117 -2.57 -20.07 -19.57
CA ASP A 117 -1.20 -19.88 -19.06
C ASP A 117 -0.86 -18.40 -18.89
N LYS A 118 -1.09 -17.58 -19.94
CA LYS A 118 -0.90 -16.12 -19.90
C LYS A 118 -1.76 -15.43 -18.85
N ILE A 119 -3.02 -15.84 -18.71
CA ILE A 119 -3.93 -15.32 -17.68
C ILE A 119 -3.41 -15.65 -16.29
N SER A 120 -2.94 -16.89 -16.08
CA SER A 120 -2.40 -17.34 -14.79
C SER A 120 -1.18 -16.51 -14.38
N GLU A 121 -0.26 -16.27 -15.33
CA GLU A 121 0.95 -15.50 -15.08
C GLU A 121 0.61 -14.03 -14.79
N LYS A 122 -0.32 -13.44 -15.54
CA LYS A 122 -0.81 -12.08 -15.27
C LYS A 122 -1.45 -11.96 -13.89
N ARG A 123 -2.30 -12.91 -13.50
CA ARG A 123 -2.91 -12.95 -12.17
C ARG A 123 -1.86 -13.08 -11.06
N ARG A 124 -0.85 -13.95 -11.26
CA ARG A 124 0.26 -14.11 -10.30
C ARG A 124 1.03 -12.81 -10.10
N MET A 125 1.35 -12.11 -11.19
CA MET A 125 2.05 -10.82 -11.12
C MET A 125 1.22 -9.75 -10.40
N LEU A 126 -0.09 -9.67 -10.69
CA LEU A 126 -1.00 -8.76 -9.97
C LEU A 126 -1.05 -9.08 -8.46
N GLN A 127 -1.14 -10.36 -8.11
CA GLN A 127 -1.16 -10.80 -6.71
C GLN A 127 0.14 -10.43 -5.99
N ASN A 128 1.30 -10.66 -6.61
CA ASN A 128 2.59 -10.29 -6.03
C ASN A 128 2.68 -8.79 -5.76
N THR A 129 2.23 -7.98 -6.72
CA THR A 129 2.22 -6.52 -6.58
C THR A 129 1.25 -6.08 -5.47
N SER A 130 0.06 -6.67 -5.39
CA SER A 130 -0.91 -6.41 -4.32
C SER A 130 -0.33 -6.74 -2.93
N ASN A 131 0.36 -7.88 -2.81
CA ASN A 131 1.02 -8.30 -1.58
C ASN A 131 2.13 -7.32 -1.16
N TYR A 132 2.98 -6.90 -2.10
CA TYR A 132 4.04 -5.91 -1.85
C TYR A 132 3.47 -4.60 -1.29
N PHE A 133 2.40 -4.07 -1.89
CA PHE A 133 1.80 -2.82 -1.40
C PHE A 133 1.09 -2.98 -0.06
N THR A 134 0.50 -4.15 0.20
CA THR A 134 -0.07 -4.47 1.51
C THR A 134 1.03 -4.47 2.58
N PHE A 135 2.18 -5.09 2.30
CA PHE A 135 3.35 -5.08 3.17
C PHE A 135 3.88 -3.66 3.43
N GLU A 136 4.05 -2.84 2.39
CA GLU A 136 4.52 -1.46 2.53
C GLU A 136 3.58 -0.62 3.41
N ARG A 137 2.26 -0.74 3.21
CA ARG A 137 1.27 -0.07 4.05
C ARG A 137 1.39 -0.52 5.51
N ASP A 138 1.51 -1.83 5.74
CA ASP A 138 1.57 -2.38 7.09
C ASP A 138 2.87 -1.95 7.80
N CYS A 139 3.99 -1.81 7.05
CA CYS A 139 5.23 -1.20 7.54
C CYS A 139 5.05 0.26 7.96
N ASP A 140 4.35 1.06 7.15
CA ASP A 140 4.09 2.48 7.45
C ASP A 140 3.18 2.66 8.67
N GLU A 141 2.15 1.81 8.79
CA GLU A 141 1.31 1.76 9.99
C GLU A 141 2.14 1.44 11.23
N LEU A 142 3.02 0.43 11.13
CA LEU A 142 3.88 0.02 12.23
C LEU A 142 4.86 1.12 12.63
N LYS A 143 5.46 1.82 11.65
CA LYS A 143 6.32 2.99 11.90
C LYS A 143 5.56 4.10 12.64
N LEU A 144 4.34 4.41 12.21
CA LEU A 144 3.53 5.46 12.83
C LEU A 144 3.19 5.09 14.28
N TRP A 145 2.72 3.86 14.50
CA TRP A 145 2.43 3.33 15.82
C TRP A 145 3.67 3.38 16.72
N ALA A 146 4.83 2.94 16.23
CA ALA A 146 6.07 2.95 17.01
C ALA A 146 6.49 4.37 17.41
N LYS A 147 6.33 5.35 16.49
CA LYS A 147 6.60 6.76 16.77
C LYS A 147 5.68 7.33 17.86
N GLU A 148 4.40 6.99 17.82
CA GLU A 148 3.43 7.40 18.85
C GLU A 148 3.77 6.79 20.22
N LYS A 149 4.08 5.49 20.26
CA LYS A 149 4.44 4.79 21.49
C LYS A 149 5.77 5.29 22.07
N LEU A 150 6.74 5.64 21.23
CA LEU A 150 7.99 6.27 21.67
C LEU A 150 7.73 7.64 22.32
N LYS A 151 6.84 8.47 21.75
CA LYS A 151 6.45 9.76 22.35
C LYS A 151 5.84 9.57 23.74
N MET A 152 4.99 8.55 23.93
CA MET A 152 4.42 8.20 25.24
C MET A 152 5.49 7.70 26.22
N ALA A 153 6.44 6.89 25.77
CA ALA A 153 7.49 6.35 26.64
C ALA A 153 8.49 7.42 27.13
N LEU A 154 8.67 8.51 26.36
CA LEU A 154 9.60 9.60 26.68
C LEU A 154 8.98 10.68 27.59
N THR A 155 7.73 10.55 28.02
CA THR A 155 7.11 11.52 28.94
C THR A 155 7.82 11.49 30.29
N LYS A 156 8.05 12.68 30.87
CA LYS A 156 8.66 12.85 32.21
C LYS A 156 7.62 13.06 33.31
N ASP A 157 6.40 12.56 33.11
CA ASP A 157 5.29 12.69 34.06
C ASP A 157 5.54 11.96 35.38
N TYR A 158 6.54 11.07 35.44
CA TYR A 158 7.06 10.46 36.67
C TYR A 158 7.73 11.46 37.62
N MET A 159 8.15 12.63 37.14
CA MET A 159 8.76 13.68 37.98
C MET A 159 7.74 14.35 38.91
N ASP A 160 6.45 14.21 38.61
CA ASP A 160 5.35 14.61 39.46
C ASP A 160 4.84 13.39 40.26
N THR A 161 4.96 13.44 41.59
CA THR A 161 4.60 12.33 42.47
C THR A 161 3.09 12.18 42.70
N LEU A 162 2.27 13.14 42.26
CA LEU A 162 0.82 13.06 42.38
C LEU A 162 0.28 11.92 41.50
N ASN A 163 -0.58 11.07 42.08
CA ASN A 163 -1.19 9.92 41.41
C ASN A 163 -0.19 8.88 40.84
N ILE A 164 0.99 8.70 41.47
CA ILE A 164 2.04 7.80 40.96
C ILE A 164 1.54 6.35 40.72
N ASN A 165 0.68 5.81 41.59
CA ASN A 165 0.11 4.47 41.41
C ASN A 165 -0.74 4.34 40.14
N LEU A 166 -1.51 5.38 39.80
CA LEU A 166 -2.29 5.43 38.56
C LEU A 166 -1.36 5.51 37.34
N LYS A 167 -0.23 6.23 37.44
CA LYS A 167 0.80 6.29 36.39
C LYS A 167 1.45 4.92 36.17
N CYS A 168 1.81 4.21 37.25
CA CYS A 168 2.30 2.83 37.18
C CYS A 168 1.28 1.88 36.53
N GLN A 169 -0.01 2.00 36.87
CA GLN A 169 -1.07 1.19 36.26
C GLN A 169 -1.19 1.44 34.75
N LYS A 170 -1.16 2.71 34.32
CA LYS A 170 -1.18 3.08 32.89
C LYS A 170 0.05 2.55 32.16
N HIS A 171 1.23 2.58 32.79
CA HIS A 171 2.43 1.99 32.21
C HIS A 171 2.29 0.47 32.04
N GLN A 172 1.71 -0.24 33.03
CA GLN A 172 1.43 -1.67 32.89
C GLN A 172 0.45 -1.98 31.75
N GLN A 173 -0.57 -1.14 31.55
CA GLN A 173 -1.48 -1.25 30.40
C GLN A 173 -0.73 -1.06 29.07
N PHE A 174 0.17 -0.08 29.00
CA PHE A 174 1.04 0.13 27.84
C PHE A 174 1.91 -1.09 27.54
N LEU A 175 2.50 -1.74 28.56
CA LEU A 175 3.29 -2.96 28.35
C LEU A 175 2.44 -4.13 27.82
N ASN A 176 1.19 -4.25 28.31
CA ASN A 176 0.26 -5.26 27.81
C ASN A 176 -0.14 -4.98 26.34
N GLU A 177 -0.34 -3.70 25.99
CA GLU A 177 -0.57 -3.29 24.59
C GLU A 177 0.62 -3.62 23.68
N LEU A 178 1.86 -3.38 24.15
CA LEU A 178 3.06 -3.75 23.39
C LEU A 178 3.11 -5.26 23.13
N ALA A 179 2.89 -6.07 24.16
CA ALA A 179 2.87 -7.53 24.04
C ALA A 179 1.76 -8.02 23.09
N ALA A 180 0.59 -7.37 23.10
CA ALA A 180 -0.51 -7.70 22.20
C ALA A 180 -0.23 -7.31 20.73
N TYR A 181 0.64 -6.32 20.48
CA TYR A 181 1.05 -5.91 19.14
C TYR A 181 2.23 -6.72 18.57
N GLN A 182 2.96 -7.46 19.42
CA GLN A 182 4.10 -8.30 19.01
C GLN A 182 3.78 -9.24 17.84
N PRO A 183 2.63 -9.95 17.79
CA PRO A 183 2.32 -10.81 16.65
C PRO A 183 2.16 -10.06 15.32
N LYS A 184 1.65 -8.81 15.36
CA LYS A 184 1.54 -7.96 14.16
C LYS A 184 2.92 -7.51 13.70
N MET A 185 3.84 -7.21 14.61
CA MET A 185 5.24 -6.93 14.30
C MET A 185 5.92 -8.13 13.65
N ASP A 186 5.81 -9.30 14.27
CA ASP A 186 6.42 -10.53 13.80
C ASP A 186 5.87 -10.90 12.41
N SER A 187 4.58 -10.70 12.17
CA SER A 187 3.96 -10.91 10.85
C SER A 187 4.48 -9.98 9.74
N VAL A 188 4.96 -8.78 10.09
CA VAL A 188 5.54 -7.83 9.12
C VAL A 188 7.06 -8.04 8.98
N ILE A 189 7.73 -8.63 9.98
CA ILE A 189 9.18 -8.83 9.98
C ILE A 189 9.58 -10.21 9.42
N LEU A 190 8.73 -11.24 9.59
CA LEU A 190 9.03 -12.63 9.26
C LEU A 190 8.40 -13.14 7.95
N ASN A 191 7.59 -12.30 7.28
CA ASN A 191 7.10 -12.55 5.91
C ASN A 191 7.93 -11.74 4.91
#